data_AF-A0A8I2ZX46-F1
#
_entry.id   AF-A0A8I2ZX46-F1
#
_cell.length_a   1.000
_cell.length_b   1.000
_cell.length_c   1.000
_cell.angle_alpha   90.00
_cell.angle_beta   90.00
_cell.angle_gamma   90.00
#
_symmetry.space_group_name_H-M   'P 1'
#
loop_
_entity.id
_entity.type
_entity.pdbx_description
1 polymer ?
#
loop_
_entity_poly.entity_id
_entity_poly.type
_entity_poly.pdbx_seq_one_letter_code
_entity_poly.pdbx_strand_id
1 'polypeptide(L)'
;MWFLQSFHPELGTGAIMAIAMASGLASSMTLETVLLRLGRDRLSWGVAARTAAGMSLLSMLTMEAASNAVDFHLTGGQVRFDDPAFWVAAVVAMGAGFLAPLPYNYLRLRKYGKACH
;
A
#
# COMPACT_ATOMS: atom_id res chain seq x y z
N MET A 1 -0.16 11.05 1.17
CA MET A 1 -1.47 11.59 0.75
C MET A 1 -1.76 12.93 1.43
N TRP A 2 -1.84 13.00 2.76
CA TRP A 2 -2.28 14.21 3.48
C TRP A 2 -1.40 15.44 3.26
N PHE A 3 -0.07 15.30 3.19
CA PHE A 3 0.83 16.41 2.88
C PHE A 3 0.47 17.10 1.54
N LEU A 4 0.23 16.33 0.49
CA LEU A 4 -0.14 16.86 -0.82
C LEU A 4 -1.55 17.46 -0.81
N GLN A 5 -2.49 16.89 -0.05
CA GLN A 5 -3.84 17.45 0.10
C GLN A 5 -3.84 18.77 0.88
N SER A 6 -2.95 18.94 1.86
CA SER A 6 -2.88 20.17 2.67
C SER A 6 -2.11 21.30 1.98
N PHE A 7 -1.03 20.99 1.27
CA PHE A 7 -0.14 22.01 0.67
C PHE A 7 -0.35 22.22 -0.83
N HIS A 8 -0.97 21.27 -1.52
CA HIS A 8 -1.16 21.31 -2.97
C HIS A 8 -2.56 20.82 -3.40
N PRO A 9 -3.65 21.41 -2.89
CA PRO A 9 -5.02 21.00 -3.24
C PRO A 9 -5.36 21.22 -4.73
N GLU A 10 -4.61 22.09 -5.41
CA GLU A 10 -4.74 22.39 -6.85
C GLU A 10 -4.45 21.17 -7.74
N LEU A 11 -3.63 20.23 -7.25
CA LEU A 11 -3.40 18.95 -7.88
C LEU A 11 -4.64 18.09 -7.60
N GLY A 12 -5.57 18.00 -8.55
CA GLY A 12 -6.83 17.28 -8.38
C GLY A 12 -6.66 15.91 -7.69
N THR A 13 -7.63 15.51 -6.86
CA THR A 13 -7.48 14.45 -5.85
C THR A 13 -6.94 13.13 -6.42
N GLY A 14 -7.32 12.76 -7.65
CA GLY A 14 -6.80 11.56 -8.32
C GLY A 14 -5.29 11.61 -8.58
N ALA A 15 -4.72 12.76 -8.92
CA ALA A 15 -3.29 12.95 -9.10
C ALA A 15 -2.54 12.83 -7.77
N ILE A 16 -3.09 13.39 -6.69
CA ILE A 16 -2.52 13.26 -5.34
C ILE A 16 -2.50 11.80 -4.90
N MET A 17 -3.60 11.06 -5.12
CA MET A 17 -3.67 9.63 -4.82
C MET A 17 -2.65 8.83 -5.63
N ALA A 18 -2.52 9.10 -6.93
CA ALA A 18 -1.55 8.41 -7.78
C ALA A 18 -0.10 8.65 -7.32
N ILE A 19 0.27 9.89 -6.99
CA ILE A 19 1.60 10.24 -6.49
C ILE A 19 1.84 9.61 -5.10
N ALA A 20 0.83 9.63 -4.22
CA ALA A 20 0.91 9.01 -2.90
C ALA A 20 1.12 7.49 -3.01
N MET A 21 0.34 6.79 -3.86
CA MET A 21 0.53 5.37 -4.12
C MET A 21 1.90 5.07 -4.73
N ALA A 22 2.35 5.86 -5.72
CA ALA A 22 3.65 5.63 -6.36
C ALA A 22 4.81 5.79 -5.37
N SER A 23 4.75 6.81 -4.49
CA SER A 23 5.76 7.02 -3.45
C SER A 23 5.70 5.96 -2.35
N GLY A 24 4.51 5.50 -1.95
CA GLY A 24 4.32 4.37 -1.03
C GLY A 24 4.90 3.07 -1.58
N LEU A 25 4.58 2.73 -2.83
CA LEU A 25 5.11 1.55 -3.50
C LEU A 25 6.63 1.63 -3.67
N ALA A 26 7.16 2.77 -4.10
CA ALA A 26 8.61 2.95 -4.29
C ALA A 26 9.38 2.82 -2.98
N SER A 27 8.88 3.43 -1.89
CA SER A 27 9.51 3.33 -0.57
C SER A 27 9.43 1.90 -0.02
N SER A 28 8.30 1.22 -0.17
CA SER A 28 8.15 -0.18 0.26
C SER A 28 9.04 -1.14 -0.53
N MET A 29 9.08 -1.03 -1.87
CA MET A 29 10.01 -1.83 -2.69
C MET A 29 11.46 -1.58 -2.30
N THR A 30 11.82 -0.32 -2.03
CA THR A 30 13.18 0.02 -1.61
C THR A 30 13.50 -0.62 -0.26
N LEU A 31 12.58 -0.54 0.71
CA LEU A 31 12.74 -1.14 2.03
C LEU A 31 12.88 -2.66 1.95
N GLU A 32 12.02 -3.35 1.21
CA GLU A 32 12.10 -4.80 1.02
C GLU A 32 13.38 -5.22 0.29
N THR A 33 13.79 -4.47 -0.73
CA THR A 33 15.04 -4.74 -1.46
C THR A 33 16.24 -4.58 -0.53
N VAL A 34 16.26 -3.54 0.30
CA VAL A 34 17.31 -3.30 1.30
C VAL A 34 17.31 -4.38 2.37
N LEU A 35 16.14 -4.81 2.86
CA LEU A 35 16.01 -5.90 3.84
C LEU A 35 16.45 -7.25 3.27
N LEU A 36 16.11 -7.59 2.02
CA LEU A 36 16.56 -8.82 1.36
C LEU A 36 18.08 -8.82 1.09
N ARG A 37 18.65 -7.62 0.88
CA ARG A 37 20.09 -7.43 0.66
C ARG A 37 20.90 -7.45 1.95
N LEU A 38 20.48 -6.71 2.96
CA LEU A 38 21.23 -6.51 4.22
C LEU A 38 20.80 -7.49 5.32
N GLY A 39 19.61 -8.07 5.21
CA GLY A 39 19.06 -9.03 6.15
C GLY A 39 19.60 -10.44 5.93
N ARG A 40 18.75 -11.42 6.22
CA ARG A 40 19.15 -12.83 6.33
C ARG A 40 19.52 -13.48 5.00
N ASP A 41 18.86 -13.09 3.91
CA ASP A 41 19.01 -13.72 2.60
C ASP A 41 20.23 -13.23 1.79
N ARG A 42 20.80 -12.07 2.13
CA ARG A 42 21.98 -11.45 1.50
C ARG A 42 22.03 -11.53 -0.04
N LEU A 43 20.90 -11.32 -0.69
CA LEU A 43 20.77 -11.43 -2.15
C LEU A 43 21.59 -10.34 -2.87
N SER A 44 22.01 -10.58 -4.12
CA SER A 44 22.60 -9.52 -4.95
C SER A 44 21.55 -8.45 -5.30
N TRP A 45 21.96 -7.20 -5.52
CA TRP A 45 21.03 -6.07 -5.75
C TRP A 45 19.98 -6.36 -6.84
N GLY A 46 20.39 -6.96 -7.96
CA GLY A 46 19.47 -7.31 -9.05
C GLY A 46 18.47 -8.40 -8.69
N VAL A 47 18.88 -9.39 -7.88
CA VAL A 47 17.99 -10.48 -7.45
C VAL A 47 17.08 -10.01 -6.32
N ALA A 48 17.58 -9.23 -5.36
CA ALA A 48 16.78 -8.65 -4.29
C ALA A 48 15.63 -7.79 -4.84
N ALA A 49 15.91 -6.93 -5.83
CA ALA A 49 14.89 -6.09 -6.45
C ALA A 49 13.84 -6.91 -7.22
N ARG A 50 14.27 -7.94 -7.97
CA ARG A 50 13.35 -8.87 -8.66
C ARG A 50 12.49 -9.67 -7.68
N THR A 51 13.07 -10.09 -6.56
CA THR A 51 12.35 -10.84 -5.52
C THR A 51 11.36 -9.95 -4.79
N ALA A 52 11.73 -8.72 -4.41
CA ALA A 52 10.81 -7.74 -3.82
C ALA A 52 9.64 -7.45 -4.79
N ALA A 53 9.94 -7.21 -6.07
CA ALA A 53 8.92 -7.04 -7.09
C ALA A 53 8.01 -8.27 -7.27
N GLY A 54 8.56 -9.48 -7.15
CA GLY A 54 7.84 -10.73 -7.37
C GLY A 54 6.99 -11.20 -6.18
N MET A 55 7.39 -10.89 -4.94
CA MET A 55 6.72 -11.39 -3.75
C MET A 55 5.40 -10.66 -3.46
N SER A 56 5.36 -9.34 -3.60
CA SER A 56 4.27 -8.55 -3.00
C SER A 56 3.74 -7.38 -3.82
N LEU A 57 4.27 -7.09 -5.01
CA LEU A 57 3.97 -5.85 -5.71
C LEU A 57 2.47 -5.69 -6.07
N LEU A 58 1.80 -6.79 -6.47
CA LEU A 58 0.36 -6.75 -6.73
C LEU A 58 -0.46 -6.59 -5.43
N SER A 59 -0.07 -7.27 -4.36
CA SER A 59 -0.73 -7.18 -3.06
C SER A 59 -0.57 -5.78 -2.45
N MET A 60 0.61 -5.17 -2.59
CA MET A 60 0.86 -3.79 -2.20
C MET A 60 0.01 -2.81 -3.00
N LEU A 61 -0.09 -3.02 -4.32
CA LEU A 61 -0.90 -2.17 -5.19
C LEU A 61 -2.39 -2.28 -4.82
N THR A 62 -2.89 -3.48 -4.52
CA THR A 62 -4.27 -3.66 -4.04
C THR A 62 -4.51 -3.04 -2.67
N MET A 63 -3.54 -3.12 -1.76
CA MET A 63 -3.64 -2.55 -0.41
C MET A 63 -3.66 -1.03 -0.45
N GLU A 64 -2.70 -0.43 -1.15
CA GLU A 64 -2.61 1.03 -1.34
C GLU A 64 -3.83 1.57 -2.11
N ALA A 65 -4.28 0.87 -3.15
CA ALA A 65 -5.48 1.31 -3.88
C ALA A 65 -6.74 1.23 -3.00
N ALA A 66 -6.91 0.16 -2.22
CA ALA A 66 -8.07 0.00 -1.34
C ALA A 66 -8.07 1.01 -0.18
N SER A 67 -6.91 1.24 0.46
CA SER A 67 -6.81 2.23 1.53
C SER A 67 -7.10 3.64 1.01
N ASN A 68 -6.49 4.04 -0.11
CA ASN A 68 -6.72 5.34 -0.72
C ASN A 68 -8.19 5.51 -1.17
N ALA A 69 -8.81 4.47 -1.73
CA ALA A 69 -10.21 4.52 -2.14
C ALA A 69 -11.18 4.66 -0.96
N VAL A 70 -10.96 3.93 0.13
CA VAL A 70 -11.78 4.02 1.35
C VAL A 70 -11.58 5.36 2.04
N ASP A 71 -10.33 5.84 2.12
CA ASP A 71 -10.02 7.15 2.68
C ASP A 71 -10.73 8.26 1.88
N PHE A 72 -10.64 8.23 0.55
CA PHE A 72 -11.35 9.17 -0.32
C PHE A 72 -12.87 9.09 -0.15
N HIS A 73 -13.44 7.88 -0.05
CA HIS A 73 -14.88 7.72 0.11
C HIS A 73 -15.40 8.24 1.46
N LEU A 74 -14.62 8.06 2.53
CA LEU A 74 -15.01 8.43 3.90
C LEU A 74 -14.71 9.89 4.26
N THR A 75 -13.62 10.46 3.73
CA THR A 75 -13.21 11.85 4.03
C THR A 75 -13.55 12.83 2.91
N GLY A 76 -13.99 12.34 1.74
CA GLY A 76 -14.29 13.18 0.57
C GLY A 76 -13.07 13.95 0.03
N GLY A 77 -11.85 13.55 0.42
CA GLY A 77 -10.62 14.27 0.09
C GLY A 77 -10.34 15.50 0.96
N GLN A 78 -11.09 15.70 2.06
CA GLN A 78 -10.84 16.79 3.01
C GLN A 78 -10.16 16.27 4.28
N VAL A 79 -8.96 16.77 4.55
CA VAL A 79 -8.19 16.42 5.74
C VAL A 79 -8.66 17.28 6.91
N ARG A 80 -9.40 16.68 7.85
CA ARG A 80 -9.88 17.34 9.07
C ARG A 80 -9.31 16.64 10.29
N PHE A 81 -8.09 17.00 10.69
CA PHE A 81 -7.41 16.38 11.83
C PHE A 81 -8.13 16.60 13.17
N ASP A 82 -8.94 17.66 13.26
CA ASP A 82 -9.72 18.00 14.46
C ASP A 82 -11.01 17.16 14.62
N ASP A 83 -11.38 16.36 13.61
CA ASP A 83 -12.60 15.57 13.62
C ASP A 83 -12.31 14.11 14.00
N PRO A 84 -12.92 13.54 15.07
CA PRO A 84 -12.79 12.13 15.40
C PRO A 84 -13.18 11.19 14.25
N ALA A 85 -14.09 11.61 13.35
CA ALA A 85 -14.50 10.84 12.20
C ALA A 85 -13.34 10.55 11.22
N PHE A 86 -12.36 11.45 11.14
CA PHE A 86 -11.16 11.27 10.30
C PHE A 86 -10.31 10.09 10.79
N TRP A 87 -10.10 9.98 12.10
CA TRP A 87 -9.32 8.89 12.68
C TRP A 87 -10.01 7.53 12.53
N VAL A 88 -11.36 7.51 12.65
CA VAL A 88 -12.15 6.31 12.36
C VAL A 88 -12.01 5.92 10.89
N ALA A 89 -12.13 6.88 9.97
CA ALA A 89 -11.94 6.64 8.54
C ALA A 89 -10.54 6.08 8.23
N ALA A 90 -9.49 6.63 8.85
CA ALA A 90 -8.12 6.14 8.68
C ALA A 90 -7.96 4.69 9.16
N VAL A 91 -8.55 4.32 10.30
CA VAL A 91 -8.52 2.94 10.81
C VAL A 91 -9.27 2.00 9.87
N VAL A 92 -10.44 2.41 9.36
CA VAL A 92 -11.21 1.61 8.40
C VAL A 92 -10.47 1.45 7.08
N ALA A 93 -9.81 2.51 6.58
CA ALA A 93 -8.99 2.47 5.38
C ALA A 93 -7.79 1.52 5.53
N MET A 94 -7.11 1.55 6.69
CA MET A 94 -6.04 0.60 7.00
C MET A 94 -6.54 -0.85 7.06
N GLY A 95 -7.69 -1.08 7.71
CA GLY A 95 -8.32 -2.41 7.77
C GLY A 95 -8.72 -2.93 6.39
N ALA A 96 -9.35 -2.09 5.57
CA ALA A 96 -9.73 -2.44 4.21
C ALA A 96 -8.51 -2.71 3.33
N GLY A 97 -7.46 -1.89 3.44
CA GLY A 97 -6.18 -2.12 2.77
C GLY A 97 -5.55 -3.46 3.14
N PHE A 98 -5.57 -3.83 4.43
CA PHE A 98 -5.04 -5.12 4.90
C PHE A 98 -5.88 -6.31 4.42
N LEU A 99 -7.21 -6.16 4.40
CA LEU A 99 -8.12 -7.23 3.98
C LEU A 99 -8.17 -7.42 2.46
N ALA A 100 -7.97 -6.35 1.68
CA ALA A 100 -8.05 -6.37 0.22
C ALA A 100 -7.14 -7.40 -0.49
N PRO A 101 -5.85 -7.58 -0.11
CA PRO A 101 -5.00 -8.58 -0.74
C PRO A 101 -5.30 -10.02 -0.28
N LEU A 102 -6.02 -10.23 0.83
CA LEU A 102 -6.22 -11.57 1.41
C LEU A 102 -6.93 -12.55 0.46
N PRO A 103 -8.07 -12.22 -0.20
CA PRO A 103 -8.73 -13.14 -1.12
C PRO A 103 -7.83 -13.53 -2.29
N TYR A 104 -7.08 -12.57 -2.84
CA TYR A 104 -6.14 -12.83 -3.94
C TYR A 104 -4.98 -13.73 -3.48
N ASN A 105 -4.40 -13.43 -2.32
CA ASN A 105 -3.30 -14.22 -1.77
C ASN A 105 -3.75 -15.65 -1.42
N TYR A 106 -4.97 -15.80 -0.89
CA TYR A 106 -5.58 -17.10 -0.59
C TYR A 106 -5.85 -17.93 -1.86
N LEU A 107 -6.42 -17.32 -2.91
CA LEU A 107 -6.63 -18.00 -4.20
C LEU A 107 -5.31 -18.43 -4.85
N ARG A 108 -4.27 -17.59 -4.75
CA ARG A 108 -2.92 -17.92 -5.22
C ARG A 108 -2.37 -19.14 -4.46
N LEU A 109 -2.40 -19.11 -3.13
CA LEU A 109 -1.92 -20.23 -2.29
C LEU A 109 -2.65 -21.54 -2.61
N ARG A 110 -3.99 -21.48 -2.77
CA ARG A 110 -4.82 -22.64 -3.14
C ARG A 110 -4.46 -23.19 -4.53
N LYS A 111 -4.16 -22.32 -5.51
CA LYS A 111 -3.77 -22.72 -6.87
C LYS A 111 -2.40 -23.43 -6.92
N TYR A 112 -1.46 -23.02 -6.08
CA TYR A 112 -0.11 -23.60 -6.03
C TYR A 112 0.03 -24.75 -5.01
N GLY A 113 -1.08 -25.21 -4.40
CA GLY A 113 -1.07 -26.32 -3.44
C GLY A 113 -0.28 -26.03 -2.17
N LYS A 114 0.09 -24.77 -1.91
CA LYS A 114 0.75 -24.35 -0.67
C LYS A 114 -0.32 -24.00 0.34
N ALA A 115 -0.79 -25.00 1.08
CA ALA A 115 -1.61 -24.76 2.25
C ALA A 115 -0.73 -24.12 3.34
N CYS A 116 -1.15 -22.98 3.88
CA CYS A 116 -0.74 -22.60 5.22
C CYS A 116 -1.40 -23.62 6.17
N HIS A 117 -0.57 -24.30 6.96
CA HIS A 117 -0.94 -25.32 7.91
C HIS A 117 -1.98 -24.83 8.92
#